data_AF-A0A0L8VS65-F1
#
_entry.id   AF-A0A0L8VS65-F1
#
_cell.length_a   1.000
_cell.length_b   1.000
_cell.length_c   1.000
_cell.angle_alpha   90.00
_cell.angle_beta   90.00
_cell.angle_gamma   90.00
#
_symmetry.space_group_name_H-M   'P 1'
#
loop_
_entity.id
_entity.type
_entity.pdbx_description
1 polymer ?
#
loop_
_entity_poly.entity_id
_entity_poly.type
_entity_poly.pdbx_seq_one_letter_code
_entity_poly.pdbx_strand_id
1 'polypeptide(L)'
;MAAAPWYIRQRDTDLLGKFKFIQNQEDGRLREATNGTVNSRWSLGVSIEPRNDARNRYVNIMPYERNRVHLKTLSGNDYINASYVKVNVPGQSIEPGYYIATQGPTRKTWDQFWQMCYHNCPLDNIVIVMVTPLVEYNREKCYQYWPRGGVDDTVRIASKWESPGGANDMTQFPSDLKIEFVNVHKVKDYYTVTDIKLTPTDPLVGPVKTVHHFYFDLWKDMNKPEEVVPIMELCAHSHSLNSRGNPIIVHCSAGVGRTGTFIALDHLMHDTLDFKNITERSRHSDRATEEYTRDLIEQIVLQLRSQRMKMVQTKDQFLFIYHAAKYLNSLSVNQ
;
A
#
# COMPACT_ATOMS: atom_id res chain seq x y z
N MET A 1 -22.25 -14.46 24.30
CA MET A 1 -21.39 -14.54 23.11
C MET A 1 -21.86 -13.51 22.11
N ALA A 2 -21.00 -12.59 21.65
CA ALA A 2 -21.37 -11.66 20.60
C ALA A 2 -21.47 -12.43 19.27
N ALA A 3 -22.57 -12.29 18.55
CA ALA A 3 -22.70 -12.89 17.23
C ALA A 3 -21.72 -12.21 16.26
N ALA A 4 -21.08 -13.01 15.40
CA ALA A 4 -20.23 -12.51 14.33
C ALA A 4 -20.99 -11.50 13.46
N PRO A 5 -20.36 -10.39 13.02
CA PRO A 5 -21.00 -9.41 12.15
C PRO A 5 -21.65 -10.08 10.92
N TRP A 6 -22.82 -9.59 10.50
CA TRP A 6 -23.59 -10.24 9.43
C TRP A 6 -22.81 -10.32 8.12
N TYR A 7 -22.00 -9.30 7.81
CA TYR A 7 -21.30 -9.20 6.52
C TYR A 7 -20.21 -10.27 6.36
N ILE A 8 -19.64 -10.78 7.44
CA ILE A 8 -18.70 -11.90 7.37
C ILE A 8 -19.40 -13.26 7.36
N ARG A 9 -20.72 -13.36 7.46
CA ARG A 9 -21.48 -14.64 7.43
C ARG A 9 -22.08 -14.97 6.06
N GLN A 10 -21.74 -14.21 5.03
CA GLN A 10 -22.26 -14.38 3.68
C GLN A 10 -21.62 -15.58 2.96
N ARG A 11 -22.38 -16.16 2.01
CA ARG A 11 -21.89 -17.23 1.13
C ARG A 11 -21.01 -16.65 0.04
N ASP A 12 -20.03 -17.43 -0.42
CA ASP A 12 -19.09 -17.00 -1.45
C ASP A 12 -19.81 -16.56 -2.74
N THR A 13 -20.92 -17.21 -3.11
CA THR A 13 -21.74 -16.82 -4.27
C THR A 13 -22.27 -15.38 -4.17
N ASP A 14 -22.68 -14.97 -2.96
CA ASP A 14 -23.23 -13.63 -2.70
C ASP A 14 -22.09 -12.59 -2.71
N LEU A 15 -20.93 -12.95 -2.13
CA LEU A 15 -19.72 -12.14 -2.15
C LEU A 15 -19.18 -11.91 -3.58
N LEU A 16 -19.24 -12.93 -4.44
CA LEU A 16 -18.89 -12.80 -5.85
C LEU A 16 -19.84 -11.83 -6.60
N GLY A 17 -21.11 -11.79 -6.21
CA GLY A 17 -22.06 -10.79 -6.68
C GLY A 17 -21.64 -9.37 -6.34
N LYS A 18 -21.19 -9.13 -5.09
CA LYS A 18 -20.64 -7.83 -4.65
C LYS A 18 -19.38 -7.45 -5.41
N PHE A 19 -18.45 -8.39 -5.60
CA PHE A 19 -17.24 -8.12 -6.37
C PHE A 19 -17.56 -7.67 -7.81
N LYS A 20 -18.56 -8.31 -8.45
CA LYS A 20 -19.05 -7.89 -9.77
C LYS A 20 -19.66 -6.49 -9.74
N PHE A 21 -20.43 -6.15 -8.70
CA PHE A 21 -20.96 -4.80 -8.51
C PHE A 21 -19.83 -3.77 -8.39
N ILE A 22 -18.83 -4.01 -7.53
CA ILE A 22 -17.65 -3.15 -7.37
C ILE A 22 -16.94 -2.94 -8.71
N GLN A 23 -16.77 -4.03 -9.49
CA GLN A 23 -16.15 -3.97 -10.81
C GLN A 23 -16.96 -3.11 -11.79
N ASN A 24 -18.28 -3.27 -11.83
CA ASN A 24 -19.14 -2.44 -12.68
C ASN A 24 -19.05 -0.94 -12.33
N GLN A 25 -18.98 -0.61 -11.04
CA GLN A 25 -18.78 0.78 -10.58
C GLN A 25 -17.42 1.32 -11.01
N GLU A 26 -16.37 0.51 -10.90
CA GLU A 26 -15.04 0.87 -11.40
C GLU A 26 -14.99 1.06 -12.91
N ASP A 27 -15.61 0.18 -13.70
CA ASP A 27 -15.65 0.32 -15.15
C ASP A 27 -16.30 1.64 -15.58
N GLY A 28 -17.32 2.10 -14.83
CA GLY A 28 -17.90 3.43 -15.01
C GLY A 28 -16.87 4.55 -14.80
N ARG A 29 -16.13 4.51 -13.68
CA ARG A 29 -15.08 5.48 -13.36
C ARG A 29 -13.94 5.47 -14.37
N LEU A 30 -13.50 4.29 -14.81
CA LEU A 30 -12.43 4.15 -15.79
C LEU A 30 -12.83 4.67 -17.16
N ARG A 31 -14.07 4.42 -17.61
CA ARG A 31 -14.60 5.02 -18.84
C ARG A 31 -14.61 6.55 -18.77
N GLU A 32 -15.05 7.10 -17.63
CA GLU A 32 -15.03 8.55 -17.42
C GLU A 32 -13.60 9.10 -17.50
N ALA A 33 -12.66 8.43 -16.81
CA ALA A 33 -11.25 8.78 -16.78
C ALA A 33 -10.58 8.78 -18.17
N THR A 34 -10.94 7.83 -19.05
CA THR A 34 -10.32 7.67 -20.37
C THR A 34 -10.94 8.56 -21.44
N ASN A 35 -12.17 9.02 -21.27
CA ASN A 35 -12.89 9.80 -22.27
C ASN A 35 -12.49 11.30 -22.32
N GLY A 36 -11.24 11.63 -21.94
CA GLY A 36 -10.69 12.98 -22.08
C GLY A 36 -11.33 14.04 -21.17
N THR A 37 -11.98 13.62 -20.08
CA THR A 37 -12.62 14.54 -19.13
C THR A 37 -11.58 15.15 -18.20
N VAL A 38 -10.86 16.17 -18.67
CA VAL A 38 -9.82 16.87 -17.88
C VAL A 38 -10.37 17.35 -16.53
N ASN A 39 -11.65 17.74 -16.49
CA ASN A 39 -12.35 18.19 -15.28
C ASN A 39 -13.02 17.06 -14.48
N SER A 40 -12.93 15.80 -14.90
CA SER A 40 -13.46 14.69 -14.12
C SER A 40 -12.62 14.47 -12.88
N ARG A 41 -13.31 14.18 -11.78
CA ARG A 41 -12.67 13.71 -10.55
C ARG A 41 -11.88 12.41 -10.75
N TRP A 42 -12.10 11.65 -11.83
CA TRP A 42 -11.38 10.41 -12.14
C TRP A 42 -10.29 10.61 -13.21
N SER A 43 -10.01 11.85 -13.62
CA SER A 43 -8.92 12.15 -14.55
C SER A 43 -7.60 11.52 -14.11
N LEU A 44 -6.86 10.96 -15.07
CA LEU A 44 -5.50 10.44 -14.87
C LEU A 44 -4.42 11.53 -15.01
N GLY A 45 -4.81 12.72 -15.50
CA GLY A 45 -3.98 13.92 -15.57
C GLY A 45 -2.61 13.67 -16.19
N VAL A 46 -1.55 14.05 -15.47
CA VAL A 46 -0.18 13.93 -15.99
C VAL A 46 0.27 12.47 -16.12
N SER A 47 -0.40 11.53 -15.46
CA SER A 47 -0.01 10.11 -15.47
C SER A 47 -0.04 9.47 -16.85
N ILE A 48 -0.91 9.96 -17.74
CA ILE A 48 -1.09 9.48 -19.11
C ILE A 48 -0.27 10.27 -20.14
N GLU A 49 0.48 11.28 -19.70
CA GLU A 49 1.33 12.05 -20.61
C GLU A 49 2.55 11.21 -21.04
N PRO A 50 2.93 11.21 -22.32
CA PRO A 50 4.03 10.38 -22.82
C PRO A 50 5.37 10.59 -22.09
N ARG A 51 5.62 11.81 -21.57
CA ARG A 51 6.81 12.11 -20.77
C ARG A 51 6.92 11.28 -19.48
N ASN A 52 5.81 10.71 -19.00
CA ASN A 52 5.72 9.90 -17.78
C ASN A 52 5.69 8.39 -18.04
N ASP A 53 5.69 7.94 -19.30
CA ASP A 53 5.65 6.51 -19.65
C ASP A 53 6.80 5.73 -19.01
N ALA A 54 8.00 6.30 -19.01
CA ALA A 54 9.19 5.69 -18.41
C ALA A 54 9.13 5.59 -16.88
N ARG A 55 8.19 6.29 -16.24
CA ARG A 55 7.97 6.31 -14.78
C ARG A 55 6.87 5.33 -14.36
N ASN A 56 6.14 4.75 -15.32
CA ASN A 56 5.10 3.75 -15.12
C ASN A 56 5.61 2.34 -15.40
N ARG A 57 5.49 1.43 -14.43
CA ARG A 57 5.80 0.00 -14.63
C ARG A 57 4.78 -0.67 -15.56
N TYR A 58 3.52 -0.24 -15.50
CA TYR A 58 2.42 -0.77 -16.32
C TYR A 58 1.57 0.37 -16.88
N VAL A 59 1.40 0.38 -18.20
CA VAL A 59 0.66 1.43 -18.93
C VAL A 59 -0.82 1.50 -18.57
N ASN A 60 -1.36 0.48 -17.92
CA ASN A 60 -2.77 0.34 -17.60
C ASN A 60 -3.06 0.44 -16.09
N ILE A 61 -2.07 0.87 -15.29
CA ILE A 61 -2.17 1.08 -13.85
C ILE A 61 -1.53 2.43 -13.53
N MET A 62 -2.37 3.45 -13.37
CA MET A 62 -1.94 4.84 -13.13
C MET A 62 -2.73 5.44 -11.96
N PRO A 63 -2.14 6.36 -11.19
CA PRO A 63 -2.86 7.09 -10.16
C PRO A 63 -3.88 8.06 -10.78
N TYR A 64 -4.94 8.38 -10.05
CA TYR A 64 -5.80 9.51 -10.40
C TYR A 64 -5.07 10.81 -10.05
N GLU A 65 -5.27 11.85 -10.85
CA GLU A 65 -4.59 13.14 -10.68
C GLU A 65 -4.87 13.74 -9.30
N ARG A 66 -6.14 13.70 -8.88
CA ARG A 66 -6.63 14.34 -7.64
C ARG A 66 -5.94 13.89 -6.35
N ASN A 67 -5.29 12.72 -6.35
CA ASN A 67 -4.66 12.14 -5.16
C ASN A 67 -3.35 11.42 -5.48
N ARG A 68 -2.73 11.71 -6.63
CA ARG A 68 -1.37 11.24 -6.90
C ARG A 68 -0.41 11.84 -5.88
N VAL A 69 0.65 11.11 -5.55
CA VAL A 69 1.74 11.69 -4.77
C VAL A 69 2.54 12.64 -5.67
N HIS A 70 2.91 13.79 -5.11
CA HIS A 70 3.75 14.79 -5.77
C HIS A 70 5.10 14.77 -5.07
N LEU A 71 6.18 14.62 -5.85
CA LEU A 71 7.54 14.64 -5.33
C LEU A 71 7.97 16.07 -4.99
N LYS A 72 8.77 16.23 -3.92
CA LYS A 72 9.39 17.52 -3.59
C LYS A 72 10.62 17.75 -4.48
N THR A 73 10.42 18.41 -5.61
CA THR A 73 11.48 18.73 -6.58
C THR A 73 11.90 20.19 -6.48
N LEU A 74 13.17 20.50 -6.75
CA LEU A 74 13.66 21.87 -7.00
C LEU A 74 13.36 22.30 -8.44
N SER A 75 13.42 21.37 -9.38
CA SER A 75 13.08 21.57 -10.79
C SER A 75 12.74 20.24 -11.46
N GLY A 76 12.04 20.29 -12.60
CA GLY A 76 11.72 19.11 -13.40
C GLY A 76 10.33 18.54 -13.13
N ASN A 77 10.26 17.20 -13.03
CA ASN A 77 9.01 16.44 -13.04
C ASN A 77 8.68 15.89 -11.65
N ASP A 78 7.52 16.27 -11.10
CA ASP A 78 7.09 15.83 -9.76
C ASP A 78 6.36 14.48 -9.75
N TYR A 79 6.29 13.81 -10.90
CA TYR A 79 5.48 12.61 -11.09
C TYR A 79 6.13 11.34 -10.51
N ILE A 80 5.33 10.62 -9.72
CA ILE A 80 5.57 9.23 -9.34
C ILE A 80 4.26 8.45 -9.42
N ASN A 81 4.32 7.19 -9.86
CA ASN A 81 3.15 6.31 -9.88
C ASN A 81 2.80 5.82 -8.46
N ALA A 82 2.22 6.72 -7.68
CA ALA A 82 1.77 6.49 -6.32
C ALA A 82 0.50 7.29 -6.03
N SER A 83 -0.34 6.77 -5.15
CA SER A 83 -1.59 7.42 -4.73
C SER A 83 -1.64 7.52 -3.22
N TYR A 84 -2.01 8.68 -2.69
CA TYR A 84 -2.48 8.76 -1.31
C TYR A 84 -3.82 8.03 -1.21
N VAL A 85 -3.94 7.15 -0.21
CA VAL A 85 -5.13 6.36 0.06
C VAL A 85 -5.53 6.55 1.51
N LYS A 86 -6.74 7.07 1.73
CA LYS A 86 -7.36 7.20 3.04
C LYS A 86 -8.53 6.23 3.15
N VAL A 87 -8.57 5.40 4.18
CA VAL A 87 -9.71 4.52 4.45
C VAL A 87 -10.41 5.01 5.71
N ASN A 88 -11.69 5.36 5.58
CA ASN A 88 -12.51 5.79 6.71
C ASN A 88 -13.97 5.52 6.38
N VAL A 89 -14.52 4.43 6.89
CA VAL A 89 -15.91 4.03 6.65
C VAL A 89 -16.80 4.64 7.74
N PRO A 90 -17.68 5.61 7.40
CA PRO A 90 -18.49 6.30 8.40
C PRO A 90 -19.32 5.35 9.26
N GLY A 91 -19.22 5.50 10.59
CA GLY A 91 -19.93 4.66 11.56
C GLY A 91 -19.34 3.25 11.74
N GLN A 92 -18.24 2.91 11.07
CA GLN A 92 -17.62 1.59 11.15
C GLN A 92 -16.11 1.65 11.44
N SER A 93 -15.42 2.69 10.96
CA SER A 93 -14.04 3.01 11.33
C SER A 93 -13.98 3.80 12.64
N ILE A 94 -13.04 3.43 13.50
CA ILE A 94 -12.69 4.16 14.74
C ILE A 94 -11.76 5.32 14.40
N GLU A 95 -10.77 5.07 13.54
CA GLU A 95 -9.81 6.06 13.07
C GLU A 95 -9.63 5.94 11.55
N PRO A 96 -9.25 7.02 10.85
CA PRO A 96 -8.87 6.94 9.46
C PRO A 96 -7.50 6.28 9.28
N GLY A 97 -7.42 5.27 8.40
CA GLY A 97 -6.16 4.70 7.93
C GLY A 97 -5.55 5.54 6.82
N TYR A 98 -4.23 5.80 6.87
CA TYR A 98 -3.50 6.60 5.89
C TYR A 98 -2.37 5.81 5.24
N TYR A 99 -2.37 5.76 3.92
CA TYR A 99 -1.44 4.95 3.14
C TYR A 99 -0.93 5.70 1.91
N ILE A 100 0.24 5.29 1.43
CA ILE A 100 0.68 5.54 0.05
C ILE A 100 0.70 4.19 -0.67
N ALA A 101 -0.19 4.01 -1.65
CA ALA A 101 -0.19 2.84 -2.51
C ALA A 101 0.60 3.14 -3.79
N THR A 102 1.68 2.41 -4.03
CA THR A 102 2.62 2.68 -5.14
C THR A 102 3.01 1.42 -5.90
N GLN A 103 3.50 1.58 -7.13
CA GLN A 103 4.08 0.47 -7.90
C GLN A 103 5.39 -0.01 -7.27
N GLY A 104 5.80 -1.24 -7.58
CA GLY A 104 7.14 -1.72 -7.29
C GLY A 104 8.16 -0.89 -8.08
N PRO A 105 9.16 -0.25 -7.45
CA PRO A 105 10.13 0.56 -8.15
C PRO A 105 10.81 -0.19 -9.30
N THR A 106 11.11 0.52 -10.38
CA THR A 106 11.90 0.00 -11.51
C THR A 106 13.36 0.43 -11.36
N ARG A 107 14.24 -0.11 -12.20
CA ARG A 107 15.64 0.35 -12.30
C ARG A 107 15.79 1.85 -12.56
N LYS A 108 14.78 2.47 -13.18
CA LYS A 108 14.79 3.89 -13.53
C LYS A 108 14.14 4.79 -12.49
N THR A 109 13.37 4.23 -11.56
CA THR A 109 12.47 5.01 -10.68
C THR A 109 12.70 4.72 -9.19
N TRP A 110 13.76 4.01 -8.84
CA TRP A 110 14.04 3.66 -7.44
C TRP A 110 14.60 4.86 -6.66
N ASP A 111 15.29 5.79 -7.34
CA ASP A 111 15.75 7.05 -6.75
C ASP A 111 14.56 7.91 -6.29
N GLN A 112 13.62 8.26 -7.19
CA GLN A 112 12.39 8.97 -6.81
C GLN A 112 11.54 8.24 -5.76
N PHE A 113 11.58 6.92 -5.69
CA PHE A 113 10.87 6.18 -4.65
C PHE A 113 11.42 6.54 -3.25
N TRP A 114 12.73 6.63 -3.09
CA TRP A 114 13.32 7.05 -1.81
C TRP A 114 13.09 8.53 -1.52
N GLN A 115 13.10 9.39 -2.54
CA GLN A 115 12.73 10.80 -2.41
C GLN A 115 11.30 10.95 -1.89
N MET A 116 10.36 10.15 -2.42
CA MET A 116 8.99 10.06 -1.93
C MET A 116 8.94 9.58 -0.47
N CYS A 117 9.63 8.48 -0.14
CA CYS A 117 9.64 7.95 1.23
C CYS A 117 10.13 8.98 2.24
N TYR A 118 11.19 9.72 1.92
CA TYR A 118 11.76 10.71 2.81
C TYR A 118 10.90 11.97 2.97
N HIS A 119 10.42 12.53 1.86
CA HIS A 119 9.72 13.82 1.86
C HIS A 119 8.23 13.73 2.17
N ASN A 120 7.57 12.63 1.84
CA ASN A 120 6.12 12.45 2.05
C ASN A 120 5.77 11.75 3.37
N CYS A 121 6.78 11.39 4.18
CA CYS A 121 6.62 10.90 5.55
C CYS A 121 7.29 11.89 6.52
N PRO A 122 6.57 12.86 7.12
CA PRO A 122 7.20 13.93 7.91
C PRO A 122 7.92 13.47 9.19
N LEU A 123 7.51 12.35 9.79
CA LEU A 123 8.02 11.86 11.09
C LEU A 123 9.18 10.87 10.94
N ASP A 124 9.83 10.57 12.06
CA ASP A 124 11.10 9.86 12.14
C ASP A 124 11.06 8.40 11.66
N ASN A 125 9.97 7.66 11.94
CA ASN A 125 9.86 6.24 11.56
C ASN A 125 8.96 6.08 10.33
N ILE A 126 9.55 5.59 9.25
CA ILE A 126 8.91 5.28 7.98
C ILE A 126 8.68 3.78 7.90
N VAL A 127 7.47 3.35 7.56
CA VAL A 127 7.15 1.94 7.32
C VAL A 127 6.89 1.72 5.85
N ILE A 128 7.61 0.75 5.28
CA ILE A 128 7.42 0.29 3.90
C ILE A 128 7.03 -1.18 3.93
N VAL A 129 5.90 -1.51 3.30
CA VAL A 129 5.38 -2.88 3.18
C VAL A 129 5.42 -3.32 1.72
N MET A 130 6.38 -4.20 1.41
CA MET A 130 6.58 -4.82 0.11
C MET A 130 5.96 -6.22 0.09
N VAL A 131 4.81 -6.37 -0.58
CA VAL A 131 4.06 -7.64 -0.69
C VAL A 131 4.18 -8.23 -2.10
N THR A 132 5.41 -8.39 -2.58
CA THR A 132 5.73 -9.10 -3.83
C THR A 132 7.17 -9.60 -3.76
N PRO A 133 7.50 -10.79 -4.28
CA PRO A 133 8.88 -11.14 -4.58
C PRO A 133 9.44 -10.23 -5.71
N LEU A 134 10.77 -10.16 -5.82
CA LEU A 134 11.46 -9.38 -6.86
C LEU A 134 11.20 -9.91 -8.28
N VAL A 135 11.11 -11.23 -8.44
CA VAL A 135 10.92 -11.91 -9.73
C VAL A 135 9.86 -12.99 -9.59
N GLU A 136 8.93 -13.08 -10.55
CA GLU A 136 7.93 -14.14 -10.63
C GLU A 136 7.81 -14.60 -12.08
N TYR A 137 7.81 -15.92 -12.31
CA TYR A 137 7.74 -16.50 -13.65
C TYR A 137 8.73 -15.86 -14.64
N ASN A 138 9.98 -15.67 -14.20
CA ASN A 138 11.07 -15.03 -14.93
C ASN A 138 10.82 -13.56 -15.34
N ARG A 139 9.86 -12.87 -14.73
CA ARG A 139 9.61 -11.44 -14.94
C ARG A 139 9.93 -10.64 -13.69
N GLU A 140 10.70 -9.57 -13.85
CA GLU A 140 10.96 -8.61 -12.77
C GLU A 140 9.65 -7.92 -12.37
N LYS A 141 9.29 -8.02 -11.10
CA LYS A 141 8.10 -7.43 -10.47
C LYS A 141 8.45 -6.19 -9.65
N CYS A 142 9.65 -6.19 -9.08
CA CYS A 142 10.18 -5.06 -8.35
C CYS A 142 11.70 -5.08 -8.47
N TYR A 143 12.29 -3.90 -8.68
CA TYR A 143 13.73 -3.75 -8.56
C TYR A 143 14.13 -3.79 -7.08
N GLN A 144 15.30 -4.34 -6.76
CA GLN A 144 15.84 -4.31 -5.40
C GLN A 144 16.37 -2.91 -5.10
N TYR A 145 15.51 -2.08 -4.52
CA TYR A 145 15.80 -0.66 -4.25
C TYR A 145 16.48 -0.41 -2.90
N TRP A 146 16.72 -1.44 -2.08
CA TRP A 146 17.32 -1.33 -0.74
C TRP A 146 18.52 -2.27 -0.57
N PRO A 147 19.45 -1.95 0.35
CA PRO A 147 20.56 -2.83 0.71
C PRO A 147 20.09 -4.02 1.57
N ARG A 148 20.62 -5.22 1.33
CA ARG A 148 20.26 -6.47 2.05
C ARG A 148 21.30 -6.93 3.08
N GLY A 149 22.37 -6.17 3.31
CA GLY A 149 23.36 -6.46 4.35
C GLY A 149 24.46 -7.45 3.96
N GLY A 150 24.69 -7.67 2.66
CA GLY A 150 25.84 -8.44 2.18
C GLY A 150 27.15 -7.63 2.21
N VAL A 151 28.30 -8.29 2.01
CA VAL A 151 29.65 -7.66 2.06
C VAL A 151 29.73 -6.34 1.29
N ASP A 152 29.06 -6.26 0.13
CA ASP A 152 29.02 -5.07 -0.73
C ASP A 152 27.61 -4.51 -0.95
N ASP A 153 26.63 -4.86 -0.10
CA ASP A 153 25.23 -4.42 -0.21
C ASP A 153 24.73 -3.84 1.12
N THR A 154 25.52 -2.91 1.68
CA THR A 154 25.23 -2.23 2.96
C THR A 154 24.79 -0.78 2.79
N VAL A 155 25.12 -0.13 1.67
CA VAL A 155 24.74 1.27 1.41
C VAL A 155 24.32 1.44 -0.04
N ARG A 156 23.26 2.22 -0.25
CA ARG A 156 22.86 2.74 -1.56
C ARG A 156 22.72 4.26 -1.49
N ILE A 157 22.94 4.94 -2.62
CA ILE A 157 22.73 6.39 -2.74
C ILE A 157 21.62 6.60 -3.76
N ALA A 158 20.46 7.09 -3.32
CA ALA A 158 19.45 7.60 -4.23
C ALA A 158 19.86 9.01 -4.67
N SER A 159 20.08 9.16 -5.97
CA SER A 159 20.58 10.41 -6.54
C SER A 159 19.56 11.54 -6.41
N LYS A 160 20.05 12.77 -6.25
CA LYS A 160 19.27 14.00 -6.36
C LYS A 160 18.95 14.36 -7.80
N TRP A 161 19.62 13.73 -8.76
CA TRP A 161 19.35 13.89 -10.19
C TRP A 161 18.79 12.60 -10.74
N GLU A 162 17.65 12.67 -11.40
CA GLU A 162 17.08 11.54 -12.14
C GLU A 162 16.68 11.93 -13.55
N SER A 163 16.71 10.93 -14.44
CA SER A 163 16.28 11.08 -15.84
C SER A 163 15.64 9.81 -16.41
N PRO A 164 14.52 9.31 -15.86
CA PRO A 164 13.89 8.07 -16.32
C PRO A 164 13.59 8.03 -17.83
N GLY A 165 13.15 9.18 -18.38
CA GLY A 165 12.90 9.41 -19.81
C GLY A 165 14.11 9.86 -20.63
N GLY A 166 15.32 9.91 -20.05
CA GLY A 166 16.55 10.38 -20.71
C GLY A 166 16.79 11.88 -20.57
N ALA A 167 17.66 12.45 -21.40
CA ALA A 167 18.20 13.81 -21.25
C ALA A 167 17.13 14.94 -21.15
N ASN A 168 15.93 14.72 -21.71
CA ASN A 168 14.83 15.68 -21.69
C ASN A 168 13.87 15.52 -20.49
N ASP A 169 14.11 14.54 -19.60
CA ASP A 169 13.31 14.27 -18.38
C ASP A 169 14.16 14.47 -17.12
N MET A 170 14.94 15.55 -17.07
CA MET A 170 15.81 15.83 -15.94
C MET A 170 14.99 16.38 -14.76
N THR A 171 15.15 15.76 -13.59
CA THR A 171 14.54 16.21 -12.34
C THR A 171 15.60 16.36 -11.27
N GLN A 172 15.49 17.44 -10.49
CA GLN A 172 16.39 17.75 -9.39
C GLN A 172 15.65 17.70 -8.05
N PHE A 173 16.14 16.91 -7.12
CA PHE A 173 15.70 16.85 -5.73
C PHE A 173 16.59 17.70 -4.81
N PRO A 174 16.13 18.01 -3.58
CA PRO A 174 16.90 18.80 -2.63
C PRO A 174 18.25 18.20 -2.25
N SER A 175 18.36 16.87 -2.14
CA SER A 175 19.58 16.19 -1.71
C SER A 175 19.64 14.76 -2.24
N ASP A 176 20.86 14.22 -2.33
CA ASP A 176 21.04 12.77 -2.43
C ASP A 176 20.58 12.16 -1.09
N LEU A 177 20.08 10.93 -1.13
CA LEU A 177 19.69 10.20 0.07
C LEU A 177 20.57 8.96 0.22
N LYS A 178 21.23 8.85 1.37
CA LYS A 178 22.00 7.66 1.76
C LYS A 178 21.07 6.67 2.46
N ILE A 179 20.96 5.48 1.89
CA ILE A 179 20.16 4.35 2.39
C ILE A 179 21.12 3.34 3.00
N GLU A 180 21.28 3.38 4.31
CA GLU A 180 22.25 2.55 5.04
C GLU A 180 21.53 1.37 5.69
N PHE A 181 21.98 0.16 5.40
CA PHE A 181 21.60 -1.05 6.10
C PHE A 181 22.01 -0.95 7.57
N VAL A 182 21.08 -1.24 8.48
CA VAL A 182 21.36 -1.34 9.92
C VAL A 182 21.30 -2.79 10.37
N ASN A 183 20.18 -3.47 10.11
CA ASN A 183 19.97 -4.84 10.53
C ASN A 183 18.95 -5.54 9.63
N VAL A 184 18.98 -6.86 9.60
CA VAL A 184 17.94 -7.69 9.00
C VAL A 184 17.55 -8.80 9.97
N HIS A 185 16.25 -9.02 10.10
CA HIS A 185 15.74 -10.17 10.84
C HIS A 185 14.57 -10.81 10.09
N LYS A 186 14.52 -12.14 10.16
CA LYS A 186 13.40 -12.92 9.62
C LYS A 186 12.39 -13.11 10.74
N VAL A 187 11.14 -12.69 10.51
CA VAL A 187 10.06 -12.93 11.46
C VAL A 187 9.43 -14.27 11.12
N LYS A 188 9.81 -15.28 11.91
CA LYS A 188 9.50 -16.69 11.64
C LYS A 188 9.92 -17.05 10.20
N ASP A 189 9.13 -17.87 9.52
CA ASP A 189 9.28 -18.12 8.09
C ASP A 189 8.37 -17.26 7.21
N TYR A 190 7.78 -16.19 7.77
CA TYR A 190 6.73 -15.41 7.11
C TYR A 190 7.26 -14.28 6.24
N TYR A 191 8.05 -13.37 6.82
CA TYR A 191 8.58 -12.20 6.13
C TYR A 191 9.93 -11.77 6.71
N THR A 192 10.62 -10.91 5.99
CA THR A 192 11.88 -10.30 6.42
C THR A 192 11.67 -8.83 6.74
N VAL A 193 12.31 -8.33 7.79
CA VAL A 193 12.35 -6.91 8.12
C VAL A 193 13.78 -6.42 8.01
N THR A 194 14.00 -5.36 7.25
CA THR A 194 15.29 -4.68 7.12
C THR A 194 15.16 -3.28 7.71
N ASP A 195 15.92 -3.02 8.77
CA ASP A 195 16.03 -1.71 9.38
C ASP A 195 17.07 -0.90 8.61
N ILE A 196 16.70 0.31 8.22
CA ILE A 196 17.47 1.18 7.34
C ILE A 196 17.57 2.56 7.98
N LYS A 197 18.75 3.15 7.92
CA LYS A 197 18.98 4.56 8.25
C LYS A 197 18.97 5.37 6.96
N LEU A 198 18.01 6.29 6.85
CA LEU A 198 17.81 7.15 5.68
C LEU A 198 18.31 8.56 6.00
N THR A 199 19.42 8.95 5.38
CA THR A 199 20.13 10.20 5.68
C THR A 199 20.20 11.09 4.44
N PRO A 200 19.67 12.33 4.45
CA PRO A 200 19.98 13.28 3.40
C PRO A 200 21.47 13.67 3.48
N THR A 201 22.15 13.73 2.34
CA THR A 201 23.55 14.19 2.30
C THR A 201 23.70 15.67 2.63
N ASP A 202 22.69 16.48 2.33
CA ASP A 202 22.60 17.87 2.79
C ASP A 202 21.79 17.92 4.10
N PRO A 203 22.42 18.25 5.25
CA PRO A 203 21.74 18.30 6.53
C PRO A 203 20.67 19.41 6.61
N LEU A 204 20.71 20.41 5.72
CA LEU A 204 19.68 21.45 5.65
C LEU A 204 18.33 20.93 5.13
N VAL A 205 18.33 19.77 4.46
CA VAL A 205 17.12 19.16 3.90
C VAL A 205 16.26 18.49 4.97
N GLY A 206 16.86 18.03 6.07
CA GLY A 206 16.13 17.55 7.24
C GLY A 206 16.87 16.48 8.04
N PRO A 207 16.20 15.87 9.02
CA PRO A 207 16.81 14.92 9.94
C PRO A 207 17.02 13.55 9.28
N VAL A 208 17.90 12.76 9.89
CA VAL A 208 18.00 11.32 9.63
C VAL A 208 16.69 10.64 10.06
N LYS A 209 16.22 9.67 9.27
CA LYS A 209 15.02 8.87 9.56
C LYS A 209 15.33 7.38 9.66
N THR A 210 14.53 6.68 10.43
CA THR A 210 14.53 5.22 10.50
C THR A 210 13.48 4.68 9.55
N VAL A 211 13.84 3.69 8.74
CA VAL A 211 12.93 3.01 7.82
C VAL A 211 12.86 1.53 8.23
N HIS A 212 11.64 1.05 8.49
CA HIS A 212 11.34 -0.36 8.68
C HIS A 212 10.79 -0.91 7.37
N HIS A 213 11.63 -1.64 6.64
CA HIS A 213 11.27 -2.25 5.36
C HIS A 213 10.83 -3.69 5.57
N PHE A 214 9.54 -3.94 5.37
CA PHE A 214 8.94 -5.28 5.43
C PHE A 214 8.88 -5.90 4.05
N TYR A 215 9.50 -7.07 3.89
CA TYR A 215 9.53 -7.83 2.65
C TYR A 215 8.81 -9.18 2.82
N PHE A 216 7.62 -9.27 2.23
CA PHE A 216 6.77 -10.46 2.20
C PHE A 216 6.74 -11.06 0.80
N ASP A 217 7.54 -12.10 0.58
CA ASP A 217 7.80 -12.71 -0.72
C ASP A 217 7.03 -14.03 -0.95
N LEU A 218 6.34 -14.54 0.07
CA LEU A 218 5.48 -15.72 -0.02
C LEU A 218 4.20 -15.48 -0.84
N TRP A 219 3.82 -14.23 -1.10
CA TRP A 219 2.60 -13.89 -1.83
C TRP A 219 2.83 -13.81 -3.33
N LYS A 220 2.61 -14.92 -4.04
CA LYS A 220 2.71 -14.99 -5.51
C LYS A 220 1.66 -14.11 -6.23
N ASP A 221 2.01 -13.58 -7.40
CA ASP A 221 1.15 -12.68 -8.21
C ASP A 221 -0.23 -13.26 -8.51
N MET A 222 -1.23 -12.37 -8.60
CA MET A 222 -2.63 -12.69 -8.94
C MET A 222 -3.34 -13.67 -7.99
N ASN A 223 -2.63 -14.21 -7.01
CA ASN A 223 -3.16 -15.15 -6.03
C ASN A 223 -3.51 -14.42 -4.72
N LYS A 224 -4.11 -15.18 -3.80
CA LYS A 224 -4.24 -14.86 -2.38
C LYS A 224 -3.09 -15.50 -1.58
N PRO A 225 -2.76 -15.02 -0.37
CA PRO A 225 -1.93 -15.79 0.56
C PRO A 225 -2.56 -17.17 0.80
N GLU A 226 -1.74 -18.21 0.87
CA GLU A 226 -2.19 -19.58 1.17
C GLU A 226 -2.70 -19.67 2.62
N GLU A 227 -2.06 -18.92 3.51
CA GLU A 227 -2.37 -18.84 4.93
C GLU A 227 -2.72 -17.41 5.35
N VAL A 228 -3.62 -17.31 6.34
CA VAL A 228 -4.10 -16.02 6.87
C VAL A 228 -3.14 -15.45 7.93
N VAL A 229 -2.52 -16.30 8.73
CA VAL A 229 -1.69 -15.89 9.88
C VAL A 229 -0.48 -15.03 9.47
N PRO A 230 0.31 -15.38 8.43
CA PRO A 230 1.49 -14.59 8.06
C PRO A 230 1.18 -13.13 7.73
N ILE A 231 0.11 -12.89 6.96
CA ILE A 231 -0.28 -11.53 6.57
C ILE A 231 -0.89 -10.75 7.74
N MET A 232 -1.59 -11.41 8.66
CA MET A 232 -2.07 -10.77 9.87
C MET A 232 -0.93 -10.33 10.78
N GLU A 233 0.09 -11.17 10.97
CA GLU A 233 1.27 -10.79 11.75
C GLU A 233 2.06 -9.67 11.07
N LEU A 234 2.09 -9.64 9.74
CA LEU A 234 2.66 -8.53 8.98
C LEU A 234 1.88 -7.22 9.22
N CYS A 235 0.55 -7.24 9.14
CA CYS A 235 -0.29 -6.08 9.45
C CYS A 235 -0.01 -5.58 10.87
N ALA A 236 -0.11 -6.44 11.88
CA ALA A 236 0.09 -6.05 13.28
C ALA A 236 1.50 -5.46 13.53
N HIS A 237 2.54 -6.11 13.01
CA HIS A 237 3.92 -5.66 13.22
C HIS A 237 4.19 -4.34 12.49
N SER A 238 3.84 -4.23 11.21
CA SER A 238 4.07 -3.02 10.42
C SER A 238 3.29 -1.81 10.95
N HIS A 239 2.04 -2.02 11.37
CA HIS A 239 1.21 -0.96 11.96
C HIS A 239 1.80 -0.44 13.28
N SER A 240 2.34 -1.33 14.13
CA SER A 240 2.93 -0.96 15.43
C SER A 240 4.17 -0.09 15.35
N LEU A 241 4.94 -0.17 14.25
CA LEU A 241 6.18 0.60 14.05
C LEU A 241 5.94 1.92 13.33
N ASN A 242 4.75 2.14 12.76
CA ASN A 242 4.46 3.36 12.02
C ASN A 242 4.21 4.53 12.97
N SER A 243 4.88 5.66 12.72
CA SER A 243 4.63 6.88 13.49
C SER A 243 3.25 7.45 13.16
N ARG A 244 2.40 7.68 14.18
CA ARG A 244 1.08 8.30 13.99
C ARG A 244 1.23 9.67 13.32
N GLY A 245 0.84 9.78 12.06
CA GLY A 245 1.01 10.97 11.20
C GLY A 245 1.79 10.70 9.91
N ASN A 246 2.55 9.60 9.84
CA ASN A 246 3.11 9.10 8.59
C ASN A 246 2.11 8.15 7.90
N PRO A 247 2.00 8.18 6.55
CA PRO A 247 1.32 7.13 5.83
C PRO A 247 2.17 5.84 5.82
N ILE A 248 1.53 4.68 5.90
CA ILE A 248 2.22 3.41 5.60
C ILE A 248 2.39 3.29 4.09
N ILE A 249 3.61 3.11 3.62
CA ILE A 249 3.91 2.96 2.20
C ILE A 249 3.73 1.48 1.85
N VAL A 250 2.78 1.17 0.96
CA VAL A 250 2.47 -0.22 0.58
C VAL A 250 2.66 -0.38 -0.91
N HIS A 251 3.40 -1.41 -1.32
CA HIS A 251 3.56 -1.72 -2.74
C HIS A 251 3.64 -3.21 -3.01
N CYS A 252 3.34 -3.57 -4.25
CA CYS A 252 3.60 -4.89 -4.81
C CYS A 252 4.36 -4.69 -6.13
N SER A 253 3.90 -5.31 -7.23
CA SER A 253 4.38 -4.98 -8.58
C SER A 253 3.63 -3.76 -9.15
N ALA A 254 2.32 -3.86 -9.34
CA ALA A 254 1.50 -2.77 -9.88
C ALA A 254 1.00 -1.78 -8.81
N GLY A 255 1.06 -2.17 -7.54
CA GLY A 255 0.54 -1.36 -6.43
C GLY A 255 -0.99 -1.38 -6.29
N VAL A 256 -1.67 -2.46 -6.73
CA VAL A 256 -3.14 -2.52 -6.74
C VAL A 256 -3.72 -3.80 -6.11
N GLY A 257 -3.40 -4.98 -6.63
CA GLY A 257 -4.01 -6.25 -6.16
C GLY A 257 -3.61 -6.60 -4.73
N ARG A 258 -2.38 -7.11 -4.56
CA ARG A 258 -1.81 -7.46 -3.24
C ARG A 258 -1.77 -6.26 -2.29
N THR A 259 -1.40 -5.09 -2.81
CA THR A 259 -1.40 -3.82 -2.06
C THR A 259 -2.78 -3.46 -1.51
N GLY A 260 -3.83 -3.52 -2.32
CA GLY A 260 -5.19 -3.22 -1.86
C GLY A 260 -5.73 -4.26 -0.88
N THR A 261 -5.38 -5.53 -1.07
CA THR A 261 -5.74 -6.58 -0.11
C THR A 261 -5.03 -6.38 1.23
N PHE A 262 -3.74 -6.04 1.22
CA PHE A 262 -3.01 -5.70 2.46
C PHE A 262 -3.65 -4.49 3.16
N ILE A 263 -3.87 -3.39 2.45
CA ILE A 263 -4.46 -2.17 3.04
C ILE A 263 -5.86 -2.45 3.62
N ALA A 264 -6.68 -3.25 2.92
CA ALA A 264 -7.99 -3.62 3.42
C ALA A 264 -7.91 -4.41 4.73
N LEU A 265 -6.97 -5.36 4.85
CA LEU A 265 -6.76 -6.16 6.05
C LEU A 265 -6.16 -5.35 7.19
N ASP A 266 -5.17 -4.50 6.90
CA ASP A 266 -4.54 -3.65 7.90
C ASP A 266 -5.56 -2.69 8.53
N HIS A 267 -6.35 -2.00 7.70
CA HIS A 267 -7.40 -1.11 8.17
C HIS A 267 -8.47 -1.89 8.95
N LEU A 268 -8.89 -3.05 8.45
CA LEU A 268 -9.86 -3.90 9.13
C LEU A 268 -9.37 -4.23 10.56
N MET A 269 -8.12 -4.64 10.73
CA MET A 269 -7.56 -5.11 11.99
C MET A 269 -7.34 -4.01 13.04
N HIS A 270 -7.00 -2.80 12.64
CA HIS A 270 -6.52 -1.75 13.55
C HIS A 270 -7.49 -0.57 13.70
N ASP A 271 -8.30 -0.32 12.67
CA ASP A 271 -9.04 0.93 12.56
C ASP A 271 -10.56 0.72 12.53
N THR A 272 -11.07 -0.49 12.77
CA THR A 272 -12.52 -0.78 12.75
C THR A 272 -13.05 -1.32 14.08
N LEU A 273 -14.31 -1.01 14.37
CA LEU A 273 -14.98 -1.37 15.62
C LEU A 273 -15.00 -2.89 15.88
N ASP A 274 -15.22 -3.67 14.82
CA ASP A 274 -15.42 -5.11 14.94
C ASP A 274 -14.13 -5.89 15.30
N PHE A 275 -12.96 -5.36 14.96
CA PHE A 275 -11.69 -6.12 15.06
C PHE A 275 -10.62 -5.49 15.94
N LYS A 276 -10.67 -4.18 16.21
CA LYS A 276 -9.66 -3.52 17.06
C LYS A 276 -9.59 -4.10 18.48
N ASN A 277 -10.74 -4.45 19.06
CA ASN A 277 -10.78 -5.08 20.38
C ASN A 277 -10.18 -6.50 20.40
N ILE A 278 -10.16 -7.19 19.25
CA ILE A 278 -9.55 -8.52 19.11
C ILE A 278 -8.02 -8.39 19.13
N THR A 279 -7.48 -7.35 18.49
CA THR A 279 -6.03 -7.12 18.40
C THR A 279 -5.45 -6.49 19.67
N GLU A 280 -6.19 -5.61 20.35
CA GLU A 280 -5.71 -4.90 21.55
C GLU A 280 -5.99 -5.62 22.89
N ARG A 281 -6.64 -6.81 22.88
CA ARG A 281 -7.07 -7.56 24.10
C ARG A 281 -7.85 -6.71 25.12
N SER A 282 -8.45 -5.60 24.69
CA SER A 282 -9.16 -4.67 25.57
C SER A 282 -10.64 -5.00 25.61
N ARG A 283 -11.18 -5.20 26.82
CA ARG A 283 -12.57 -5.60 27.09
C ARG A 283 -13.57 -4.44 27.08
N HIS A 284 -13.45 -3.49 26.16
CA HIS A 284 -14.47 -2.44 26.02
C HIS A 284 -15.49 -2.85 24.95
N SER A 285 -16.62 -3.33 25.44
CA SER A 285 -17.76 -3.87 24.68
C SER A 285 -18.63 -2.76 24.11
N ASP A 286 -18.10 -1.93 23.21
CA ASP A 286 -18.96 -1.05 22.43
C ASP A 286 -19.48 -1.85 21.23
N ARG A 287 -20.66 -2.42 21.42
CA ARG A 287 -21.36 -3.28 20.46
C ARG A 287 -21.67 -2.50 19.18
N ALA A 288 -21.07 -2.90 18.06
CA ALA A 288 -21.41 -2.39 16.72
C ALA A 288 -21.87 -3.50 15.75
N THR A 289 -22.11 -4.72 16.21
CA THR A 289 -22.20 -5.88 15.31
C THR A 289 -23.56 -6.06 14.60
N GLU A 290 -24.63 -5.41 15.06
CA GLU A 290 -25.99 -5.56 14.47
C GLU A 290 -26.53 -4.31 13.76
N GLU A 291 -25.86 -3.15 13.83
CA GLU A 291 -26.41 -1.88 13.33
C GLU A 291 -25.86 -1.45 11.95
N TYR A 292 -24.93 -2.22 11.39
CA TYR A 292 -24.34 -1.89 10.09
C TYR A 292 -25.35 -2.05 8.96
N THR A 293 -25.77 -0.92 8.39
CA THR A 293 -26.61 -0.87 7.19
C THR A 293 -25.87 -1.28 5.91
N ARG A 294 -24.53 -1.29 5.93
CA ARG A 294 -23.68 -1.62 4.78
C ARG A 294 -22.55 -2.56 5.19
N ASP A 295 -22.11 -3.36 4.23
CA ASP A 295 -21.01 -4.31 4.38
C ASP A 295 -19.66 -3.58 4.46
N LEU A 296 -18.98 -3.71 5.60
CA LEU A 296 -17.73 -3.01 5.88
C LEU A 296 -16.63 -3.31 4.85
N ILE A 297 -16.40 -4.59 4.53
CA ILE A 297 -15.36 -4.99 3.59
C ILE A 297 -15.69 -4.49 2.19
N GLU A 298 -16.96 -4.56 1.78
CA GLU A 298 -17.41 -3.96 0.51
C GLU A 298 -17.16 -2.45 0.48
N GLN A 299 -17.50 -1.72 1.54
CA GLN A 299 -17.29 -0.27 1.63
C GLN A 299 -15.79 0.08 1.58
N ILE A 300 -14.93 -0.66 2.29
CA ILE A 300 -13.47 -0.48 2.24
C ILE A 300 -12.99 -0.62 0.79
N VAL A 301 -13.33 -1.71 0.10
CA VAL A 301 -12.84 -1.95 -1.27
C VAL A 301 -13.39 -0.93 -2.26
N LEU A 302 -14.64 -0.48 -2.10
CA LEU A 302 -15.21 0.62 -2.89
C LEU A 302 -14.44 1.93 -2.70
N GLN A 303 -14.06 2.27 -1.46
CA GLN A 303 -13.24 3.45 -1.14
C GLN A 303 -11.83 3.33 -1.73
N LEU A 304 -11.19 2.16 -1.61
CA LEU A 304 -9.87 1.90 -2.19
C LEU A 304 -9.89 2.10 -3.71
N ARG A 305 -10.84 1.49 -4.42
CA ARG A 305 -10.96 1.63 -5.88
C ARG A 305 -11.37 3.03 -6.34
N SER A 306 -11.90 3.85 -5.43
CA SER A 306 -12.13 5.27 -5.72
C SER A 306 -10.85 6.11 -5.63
N GLN A 307 -9.78 5.62 -5.03
CA GLN A 307 -8.56 6.38 -4.80
C GLN A 307 -7.39 5.85 -5.63
N ARG A 308 -7.37 4.55 -5.91
CA ARG A 308 -6.43 3.95 -6.85
C ARG A 308 -7.16 2.83 -7.59
N MET A 309 -7.07 2.83 -8.91
CA MET A 309 -7.78 1.83 -9.72
C MET A 309 -7.33 0.40 -9.40
N LYS A 310 -8.24 -0.55 -9.61
CA LYS A 310 -8.06 -2.01 -9.55
C LYS A 310 -7.55 -2.55 -8.20
N MET A 311 -7.68 -1.77 -7.11
CA MET A 311 -7.37 -2.23 -5.77
C MET A 311 -8.18 -3.48 -5.42
N VAL A 312 -7.54 -4.51 -4.87
CA VAL A 312 -8.11 -5.86 -4.70
C VAL A 312 -8.56 -6.40 -6.06
N GLN A 313 -7.61 -6.91 -6.85
CA GLN A 313 -7.77 -7.08 -8.28
C GLN A 313 -8.56 -8.34 -8.68
N THR A 314 -8.48 -9.41 -7.88
CA THR A 314 -9.09 -10.70 -8.19
C THR A 314 -10.22 -11.07 -7.22
N LYS A 315 -11.11 -11.95 -7.68
CA LYS A 315 -12.17 -12.53 -6.85
C LYS A 315 -11.60 -13.25 -5.63
N ASP A 316 -10.51 -13.99 -5.82
CA ASP A 316 -9.86 -14.74 -4.73
C ASP A 316 -9.25 -13.81 -3.68
N GLN A 317 -8.68 -12.68 -4.10
CA GLN A 317 -8.21 -11.63 -3.19
C GLN A 317 -9.36 -11.02 -2.38
N PHE A 318 -10.51 -10.79 -3.02
CA PHE A 318 -11.70 -10.27 -2.33
C PHE A 318 -12.26 -11.29 -1.32
N LEU A 319 -12.47 -12.54 -1.73
CA LEU A 319 -12.91 -13.63 -0.85
C LEU A 319 -11.92 -13.86 0.30
N PHE A 320 -10.62 -13.74 0.03
CA PHE A 320 -9.59 -13.87 1.05
C PHE A 320 -9.75 -12.86 2.18
N ILE A 321 -10.15 -11.61 1.90
CA ILE A 321 -10.39 -10.61 2.95
C ILE A 321 -11.52 -11.06 3.88
N TYR A 322 -12.62 -11.58 3.33
CA TYR A 322 -13.71 -12.14 4.14
C TYR A 322 -13.29 -13.37 4.92
N HIS A 323 -12.47 -14.25 4.34
CA HIS A 323 -11.96 -15.43 5.03
C HIS A 323 -11.02 -15.06 6.19
N ALA A 324 -10.15 -14.07 5.99
CA ALA A 324 -9.30 -13.53 7.04
C ALA A 324 -10.14 -12.88 8.15
N ALA A 325 -11.17 -12.12 7.80
CA ALA A 325 -12.11 -11.52 8.76
C ALA A 325 -12.88 -12.58 9.56
N LYS A 326 -13.38 -13.64 8.90
CA LYS A 326 -14.00 -14.81 9.57
C LYS A 326 -13.03 -15.47 10.55
N TYR A 327 -11.78 -15.67 10.15
CA TYR A 327 -10.74 -16.25 11.00
C TYR A 327 -10.45 -15.36 12.22
N LEU A 328 -10.23 -14.06 12.02
CA LEU A 328 -10.05 -13.06 13.08
C LEU A 328 -11.19 -13.09 14.10
N ASN A 329 -12.43 -13.08 13.62
CA ASN A 329 -13.61 -13.15 14.49
C ASN A 329 -13.71 -14.50 15.24
N SER A 330 -13.17 -15.59 14.70
CA SER A 330 -13.16 -16.88 15.42
C SER A 330 -12.17 -16.89 16.59
N LEU A 331 -11.09 -16.10 16.51
CA LEU A 331 -10.09 -15.99 17.59
C LEU A 331 -10.64 -15.30 18.84
N SER A 332 -11.62 -14.41 18.69
CA SER A 332 -12.28 -13.73 19.82
C SER A 332 -13.35 -14.58 20.52
N VAL A 333 -13.81 -15.66 19.88
CA VAL A 333 -14.79 -16.60 20.44
C VAL A 333 -14.11 -17.69 21.28
N ASN A 334 -12.84 -17.97 21.01
CA ASN A 334 -12.05 -19.02 21.67
C ASN A 334 -11.17 -18.51 22.83
N GLN A 335 -11.29 -17.21 23.19
CA GLN A 335 -10.70 -16.60 24.38
C GLN A 335 -11.81 -16.31 25.39
#